data_AF-A0A352CR56-F1
#
_entry.id   AF-A0A352CR56-F1
#
_cell.length_a   1.000
_cell.length_b   1.000
_cell.length_c   1.000
_cell.angle_alpha   90.00
_cell.angle_beta   90.00
_cell.angle_gamma   90.00
#
_symmetry.space_group_name_H-M   'P 1'
#
loop_
_entity.id
_entity.type
_entity.pdbx_description
1 polymer ?
#
loop_
_entity_poly.entity_id
_entity_poly.type
_entity_poly.pdbx_seq_one_letter_code
_entity_poly.pdbx_strand_id
1 'polypeptide(L)'
;MNSMETMTMLFRKYLLSELHILTYQPGEMENLSDGLLAKGITVNENMKAFGFILSPADVVRLSVSPALDTFFEAFRELLPDVKAKPMYPNFPKQVLGISAAQFRLHQYLHYLSTYGMELFTGSPVLKGWLPEVEDTPKSVEDQQLLSASVAELVPETEAYEKSLSVILRKRERLTLPEQYLVQEAAVKVAPDYLKTLEIPFRENVQTLFLAVFSGCEREQALPVLAALCHHTGDVLKCIRRLLSACRYHLRTSQKKTLVRLLESYPVRDFSENLMMSDTLRERHLRVLECLDYNAYSRSAPHKEVVRQLREGSLRSWEGRAVELVRSHAENALAYLAARPGIMLRRQAWLLSLDYPTQEVEDFLCRAAGKLSTQTLVKNVRYFQTHTTREDLDAGLAKDRENVTAAFDEEEWMINAAGMYLRRECATNFGKRRRFAGKSVPGMKRTRKRNGKRRKYRKRMMR
;
A
#
# COMPACT_ATOMS: atom_id res chain seq x y z
N MET A 1 -22.23 -16.55 -21.75
CA MET A 1 -21.20 -16.62 -22.80
C MET A 1 -20.55 -15.25 -22.88
N ASN A 2 -19.57 -14.99 -22.01
CA ASN A 2 -18.87 -13.71 -21.98
C ASN A 2 -17.69 -13.79 -22.95
N SER A 3 -17.59 -12.81 -23.83
CA SER A 3 -16.41 -12.52 -24.62
C SER A 3 -15.18 -12.50 -23.69
N MET A 4 -14.22 -13.41 -23.92
CA MET A 4 -12.88 -13.27 -23.35
C MET A 4 -12.32 -11.95 -23.88
N GLU A 5 -12.33 -10.91 -23.03
CA GLU A 5 -11.61 -9.68 -23.32
C GLU A 5 -10.13 -10.04 -23.50
N THR A 6 -9.60 -9.78 -24.69
CA THR A 6 -8.19 -9.95 -24.99
C THR A 6 -7.34 -9.23 -23.95
N MET A 7 -6.41 -9.96 -23.31
CA MET A 7 -5.49 -9.40 -22.33
C MET A 7 -4.74 -8.20 -22.94
N THR A 8 -4.51 -7.15 -22.16
CA THR A 8 -3.79 -5.99 -22.70
C THR A 8 -2.34 -6.37 -23.02
N MET A 9 -1.79 -5.81 -24.10
CA MET A 9 -0.37 -6.02 -24.45
C MET A 9 0.57 -5.60 -23.31
N LEU A 10 0.20 -4.55 -22.58
CA LEU A 10 0.98 -4.07 -21.43
C LEU A 10 1.00 -5.09 -20.30
N PHE A 11 -0.13 -5.76 -20.01
CA PHE A 11 -0.18 -6.84 -19.03
C PHE A 11 0.74 -7.99 -19.40
N ARG A 12 0.66 -8.47 -20.65
CA ARG A 12 1.51 -9.57 -21.15
C ARG A 12 3.00 -9.22 -21.08
N LYS A 13 3.35 -7.97 -21.40
CA LYS A 13 4.72 -7.48 -21.27
C LYS A 13 5.23 -7.53 -19.83
N TYR A 14 4.43 -7.06 -18.87
CA TYR A 14 4.82 -7.11 -17.46
C TYR A 14 4.80 -8.53 -16.87
N LEU A 15 3.93 -9.43 -17.35
CA LEU A 15 4.01 -10.85 -16.98
C LEU A 15 5.36 -11.45 -17.38
N LEU A 16 5.83 -11.17 -18.59
CA LEU A 16 7.13 -11.65 -19.05
C LEU A 16 8.29 -10.99 -18.31
N SER A 17 8.28 -9.66 -18.15
CA SER A 17 9.41 -8.94 -17.55
C SER A 17 9.55 -9.14 -16.04
N GLU A 18 8.44 -9.20 -15.30
CA GLU A 18 8.46 -9.26 -13.83
C GLU A 18 8.36 -10.69 -13.30
N LEU A 19 7.61 -11.57 -13.99
CA LEU A 19 7.31 -12.91 -13.52
C LEU A 19 7.89 -14.02 -14.41
N HIS A 20 8.47 -13.67 -15.57
CA HIS A 20 8.85 -14.64 -16.60
C HIS A 20 7.71 -15.60 -16.99
N ILE A 21 6.47 -15.08 -17.02
CA ILE A 21 5.28 -15.86 -17.39
C ILE A 21 4.88 -15.52 -18.82
N LEU A 22 4.60 -16.56 -19.61
CA LEU A 22 4.00 -16.47 -20.93
C LEU A 22 2.61 -17.10 -20.93
N THR A 23 1.70 -16.53 -21.70
CA THR A 23 0.32 -17.01 -21.80
C THR A 23 0.09 -17.77 -23.08
N TYR A 24 -0.69 -18.85 -23.02
CA TYR A 24 -1.08 -19.62 -24.21
C TYR A 24 -2.55 -20.06 -24.15
N GLN A 25 -3.07 -20.42 -25.31
CA GLN A 25 -4.39 -21.04 -25.43
C GLN A 25 -4.23 -22.56 -25.31
N PRO A 26 -4.86 -23.21 -24.32
CA PRO A 26 -4.76 -24.65 -24.18
C PRO A 26 -5.45 -25.35 -25.36
N GLY A 27 -4.79 -26.33 -25.95
CA GLY A 27 -5.39 -27.26 -26.91
C GLY A 27 -5.56 -28.66 -26.32
N GLU A 28 -6.17 -29.55 -27.09
CA GLU A 28 -6.44 -30.93 -26.67
C GLU A 28 -5.16 -31.78 -26.79
N MET A 29 -4.76 -32.40 -25.67
CA MET A 29 -3.54 -33.22 -25.61
C MET A 29 -3.59 -34.47 -26.51
N GLU A 30 -4.79 -34.92 -26.87
CA GLU A 30 -5.01 -36.06 -27.77
C GLU A 30 -4.52 -35.79 -29.21
N ASN A 31 -4.36 -34.51 -29.58
CA ASN A 31 -3.91 -34.10 -30.91
C ASN A 31 -2.38 -33.97 -31.02
N LEU A 32 -1.62 -34.39 -30.01
CA LEU A 32 -0.16 -34.32 -30.03
C LEU A 32 0.39 -35.25 -31.13
N SER A 33 1.17 -34.68 -32.04
CA SER A 33 1.91 -35.42 -33.06
C SER A 33 3.40 -35.07 -33.03
N ASP A 34 4.24 -35.97 -33.52
CA ASP A 34 5.70 -35.76 -33.57
C ASP A 34 6.09 -34.49 -34.34
N GLY A 35 5.31 -34.14 -35.38
CA GLY A 35 5.51 -32.91 -36.15
C GLY A 35 5.20 -31.63 -35.35
N LEU A 36 4.15 -31.65 -34.52
CA LEU A 36 3.82 -30.53 -33.63
C LEU A 36 4.84 -30.39 -32.50
N LEU A 37 5.34 -31.52 -31.97
CA LEU A 37 6.40 -31.51 -30.96
C LEU A 37 7.70 -30.92 -31.51
N ALA A 38 8.10 -31.31 -32.72
CA ALA A 38 9.27 -30.75 -33.40
C ALA A 38 9.14 -29.23 -33.61
N LYS A 39 7.94 -28.74 -33.98
CA LYS A 39 7.66 -27.31 -34.05
C LYS A 39 7.77 -26.63 -32.68
N GLY A 40 7.21 -27.21 -31.62
CA GLY A 40 7.32 -26.67 -30.25
C GLY A 40 8.76 -26.56 -29.77
N ILE A 41 9.59 -27.56 -30.04
CA ILE A 41 11.04 -27.54 -29.78
C ILE A 41 11.71 -26.42 -30.58
N THR A 42 11.36 -26.27 -31.87
CA THR A 42 11.91 -25.21 -32.72
C THR A 42 11.58 -23.81 -32.18
N VAL A 43 10.36 -23.60 -31.70
CA VAL A 43 9.96 -22.33 -31.05
C VAL A 43 10.77 -22.10 -29.78
N ASN A 44 10.98 -23.14 -28.97
CA ASN A 44 11.80 -23.04 -27.75
C ASN A 44 13.26 -22.69 -28.04
N GLU A 45 13.87 -23.29 -29.07
CA GLU A 45 15.22 -22.94 -29.52
C GLU A 45 15.29 -21.50 -30.04
N ASN A 46 14.27 -21.04 -30.75
CA ASN A 46 14.21 -19.64 -31.19
C ASN A 46 14.09 -18.67 -30.00
N MET A 47 13.37 -19.04 -28.92
CA MET A 47 13.29 -18.24 -27.69
C MET A 47 14.62 -18.19 -26.94
N LYS A 48 15.42 -19.26 -27.02
CA LYS A 48 16.77 -19.33 -26.41
C LYS A 48 17.67 -18.20 -26.92
N ALA A 49 17.54 -17.81 -28.19
CA ALA A 49 18.26 -16.68 -28.77
C ALA A 49 17.98 -15.34 -28.06
N PHE A 50 16.82 -15.21 -27.40
CA PHE A 50 16.40 -14.05 -26.61
C PHE A 50 16.62 -14.24 -25.10
N GLY A 51 17.28 -15.33 -24.68
CA GLY A 51 17.61 -15.61 -23.28
C GLY A 51 16.50 -16.27 -22.46
N PHE A 52 15.44 -16.79 -23.10
CA PHE A 52 14.35 -17.51 -22.44
C PHE A 52 14.28 -18.96 -22.89
N ILE A 53 13.91 -19.85 -21.97
CA ILE A 53 13.67 -21.27 -22.28
C ILE A 53 12.40 -21.75 -21.57
N LEU A 54 11.61 -22.58 -22.23
CA LEU A 54 10.44 -23.24 -21.64
C LEU A 54 10.86 -24.52 -20.94
N SER A 55 10.10 -24.89 -19.90
CA SER A 55 10.27 -26.21 -19.27
C SER A 55 9.84 -27.32 -20.26
N PRO A 56 10.37 -28.55 -20.17
CA PRO A 56 9.97 -29.64 -21.06
C PRO A 56 8.46 -29.90 -21.07
N ALA A 57 7.81 -29.76 -19.91
CA ALA A 57 6.36 -29.90 -19.79
C ALA A 57 5.61 -28.78 -20.55
N ASP A 58 6.14 -27.57 -20.50
CA ASP A 58 5.54 -26.41 -21.18
C ASP A 58 5.75 -26.46 -22.70
N VAL A 59 6.85 -27.03 -23.18
CA VAL A 59 7.05 -27.30 -24.61
C VAL A 59 5.98 -28.25 -25.15
N VAL A 60 5.66 -29.31 -24.40
CA VAL A 60 4.59 -30.24 -24.77
C VAL A 60 3.23 -29.53 -24.78
N ARG A 61 2.94 -28.72 -23.74
CA ARG A 61 1.70 -27.92 -23.66
C ARG A 61 1.57 -26.91 -24.79
N LEU A 62 2.66 -26.27 -25.18
CA LEU A 62 2.68 -25.32 -26.30
C LEU A 62 2.47 -26.04 -27.63
N SER A 63 3.01 -27.25 -27.80
CA SER A 63 2.93 -28.03 -29.04
C SER A 63 1.49 -28.36 -29.44
N VAL A 64 0.58 -28.49 -28.46
CA VAL A 64 -0.85 -28.75 -28.71
C VAL A 64 -1.69 -27.47 -28.82
N SER A 65 -1.08 -26.30 -28.61
CA SER A 65 -1.77 -25.01 -28.68
C SER A 65 -2.23 -24.71 -30.11
N PRO A 66 -3.48 -24.22 -30.32
CA PRO A 66 -3.92 -23.76 -31.64
C PRO A 66 -3.14 -22.54 -32.13
N ALA A 67 -2.46 -21.82 -31.22
CA ALA A 67 -1.66 -20.64 -31.53
C ALA A 67 -0.16 -20.93 -31.70
N LEU A 68 0.25 -22.20 -31.86
CA LEU A 68 1.66 -22.58 -31.95
C LEU A 68 2.41 -21.81 -33.07
N ASP A 69 1.81 -21.70 -34.26
CA ASP A 69 2.46 -21.07 -35.42
C ASP A 69 2.65 -19.55 -35.25
N THR A 70 1.81 -18.89 -34.44
CA THR A 70 1.87 -17.44 -34.21
C THR A 70 2.51 -17.08 -32.86
N PHE A 71 2.78 -18.06 -32.00
CA PHE A 71 3.29 -17.84 -30.64
C PHE A 71 4.63 -17.11 -30.62
N PHE A 72 5.56 -17.47 -31.50
CA PHE A 72 6.89 -16.86 -31.51
C PHE A 72 6.86 -15.37 -31.92
N GLU A 73 6.03 -15.02 -32.91
CA GLU A 73 5.84 -13.61 -33.29
C GLU A 73 5.19 -12.82 -32.15
N ALA A 74 4.17 -13.38 -31.50
CA ALA A 74 3.55 -12.77 -30.33
C ALA A 74 4.55 -12.59 -29.17
N PHE A 75 5.43 -13.56 -28.93
CA PHE A 75 6.51 -13.45 -27.94
C PHE A 75 7.48 -12.31 -28.28
N ARG A 76 7.89 -12.21 -29.56
CA ARG A 76 8.81 -11.17 -30.03
C ARG A 76 8.25 -9.77 -29.81
N GLU A 77 6.95 -9.58 -29.98
CA GLU A 77 6.28 -8.29 -29.72
C GLU A 77 6.28 -7.87 -28.25
N LEU A 78 6.41 -8.81 -27.31
CA LEU A 78 6.46 -8.50 -25.87
C LEU A 78 7.83 -7.95 -25.45
N LEU A 79 8.88 -8.31 -26.19
CA LEU A 79 10.24 -7.87 -25.88
C LEU A 79 10.41 -6.38 -26.21
N PRO A 80 11.13 -5.62 -25.36
CA PRO A 80 11.45 -4.25 -25.68
C PRO A 80 12.34 -4.20 -26.94
N ASP A 81 11.99 -3.33 -27.88
CA ASP A 81 12.84 -3.01 -29.03
C ASP A 81 14.07 -2.21 -28.54
N VAL A 82 15.11 -2.92 -28.13
CA VAL A 82 16.38 -2.32 -27.70
C VAL A 82 17.14 -1.91 -28.96
N LYS A 83 16.83 -0.72 -29.48
CA LYS A 83 17.60 -0.10 -30.58
C LYS A 83 19.02 0.32 -30.17
N ALA A 84 19.32 0.30 -28.87
CA ALA A 84 20.61 0.70 -28.34
C ALA A 84 21.63 -0.43 -28.51
N LYS A 85 22.72 -0.14 -29.22
CA LYS A 85 23.86 -1.06 -29.28
C LYS A 85 24.48 -1.20 -27.88
N PRO A 86 24.83 -2.42 -27.45
CA PRO A 86 25.56 -2.61 -26.21
C PRO A 86 26.91 -1.88 -26.28
N MET A 87 27.36 -1.36 -25.13
CA MET A 87 28.66 -0.67 -25.02
C MET A 87 29.85 -1.57 -25.36
N TYR A 88 29.72 -2.87 -25.08
CA TYR A 88 30.69 -3.91 -25.43
C TYR A 88 29.94 -5.09 -26.08
N PRO A 89 29.87 -5.16 -27.42
CA PRO A 89 29.16 -6.22 -28.15
C PRO A 89 29.60 -7.65 -27.79
N ASN A 90 30.87 -7.83 -27.39
CA ASN A 90 31.45 -9.12 -26.98
C ASN A 90 31.79 -9.19 -25.50
N PHE A 91 30.90 -8.67 -24.66
CA PHE A 91 30.96 -8.91 -23.23
C PHE A 91 30.81 -10.42 -22.92
N PRO A 92 31.65 -11.02 -22.02
CA PRO A 92 32.66 -10.38 -21.17
C PRO A 92 34.08 -10.27 -21.78
N LYS A 93 34.37 -10.94 -22.90
CA LYS A 93 35.74 -11.05 -23.48
C LYS A 93 36.40 -9.68 -23.75
N GLN A 94 35.65 -8.72 -24.27
CA GLN A 94 36.14 -7.35 -24.50
C GLN A 94 36.51 -6.62 -23.21
N VAL A 95 35.76 -6.83 -22.14
CA VAL A 95 36.00 -6.19 -20.84
C VAL A 95 37.17 -6.84 -20.11
N LEU A 96 37.36 -8.15 -20.28
CA LEU A 96 38.53 -8.86 -19.75
C LEU A 96 39.84 -8.46 -20.46
N GLY A 97 39.77 -7.99 -21.72
CA GLY A 97 40.93 -7.56 -22.50
C GLY A 97 41.37 -6.11 -22.27
N ILE A 98 40.58 -5.28 -21.57
CA ILE A 98 40.90 -3.87 -21.30
C ILE A 98 41.37 -3.67 -19.86
N SER A 99 42.21 -2.66 -19.64
CA SER A 99 42.64 -2.30 -18.29
C SER A 99 41.48 -1.72 -17.47
N ALA A 100 41.53 -1.90 -16.14
CA ALA A 100 40.51 -1.35 -15.24
C ALA A 100 40.38 0.18 -15.36
N ALA A 101 41.49 0.90 -15.56
CA ALA A 101 41.49 2.35 -15.76
C ALA A 101 40.75 2.75 -17.05
N GLN A 102 41.00 2.04 -18.15
CA GLN A 102 40.32 2.27 -19.42
C GLN A 102 38.82 1.94 -19.33
N PHE A 103 38.46 0.83 -18.68
CA PHE A 103 37.07 0.49 -18.43
C PHE A 103 36.35 1.58 -17.63
N ARG A 104 36.96 2.09 -16.55
CA ARG A 104 36.42 3.20 -15.76
C ARG A 104 36.28 4.48 -16.57
N LEU A 105 37.27 4.83 -17.39
CA LEU A 105 37.20 5.99 -18.27
C LEU A 105 36.02 5.88 -19.25
N HIS A 106 35.83 4.71 -19.86
CA HIS A 106 34.70 4.50 -20.75
C HIS A 106 33.35 4.64 -20.01
N GLN A 107 33.24 4.14 -18.78
CA GLN A 107 32.04 4.33 -17.94
C GLN A 107 31.79 5.82 -17.67
N TYR A 108 32.83 6.57 -17.29
CA TYR A 108 32.72 8.01 -17.05
C TYR A 108 32.23 8.77 -18.29
N LEU A 109 32.83 8.51 -19.45
CA LEU A 109 32.43 9.15 -20.72
C LEU A 109 30.99 8.79 -21.12
N HIS A 110 30.59 7.51 -20.95
CA HIS A 110 29.24 7.06 -21.25
C HIS A 110 28.19 7.72 -20.34
N TYR A 111 28.39 7.71 -19.02
CA TYR A 111 27.45 8.32 -18.07
C TYR A 111 27.40 9.84 -18.14
N LEU A 112 28.54 10.50 -18.41
CA LEU A 112 28.58 11.95 -18.59
C LEU A 112 27.84 12.38 -19.85
N SER A 113 28.06 11.67 -20.97
CA SER A 113 27.41 11.98 -22.26
C SER A 113 25.92 11.61 -22.31
N THR A 114 25.44 10.78 -21.39
CA THR A 114 24.02 10.46 -21.21
C THR A 114 23.43 11.33 -20.10
N TYR A 115 23.42 10.83 -18.86
CA TYR A 115 22.77 11.47 -17.72
C TYR A 115 23.34 12.84 -17.37
N GLY A 116 24.66 13.03 -17.54
CA GLY A 116 25.29 14.33 -17.32
C GLY A 116 24.74 15.39 -18.27
N MET A 117 24.68 15.08 -19.57
CA MET A 117 24.12 15.98 -20.58
C MET A 117 22.62 16.19 -20.41
N GLU A 118 21.85 15.17 -20.01
CA GLU A 118 20.43 15.34 -19.66
C GLU A 118 20.23 16.32 -18.50
N LEU A 119 21.09 16.24 -17.48
CA LEU A 119 21.07 17.18 -16.35
C LEU A 119 21.41 18.61 -16.77
N PHE A 120 22.40 18.79 -17.66
CA PHE A 120 22.82 20.12 -18.13
C PHE A 120 21.85 20.74 -19.15
N THR A 121 21.20 19.93 -19.98
CA THR A 121 20.36 20.40 -21.10
C THR A 121 18.86 20.30 -20.84
N GLY A 122 18.44 19.57 -19.81
CA GLY A 122 17.04 19.31 -19.47
C GLY A 122 16.28 18.49 -20.52
N SER A 123 16.97 17.90 -21.50
CA SER A 123 16.39 17.14 -22.61
C SER A 123 16.92 15.70 -22.61
N PRO A 124 16.09 14.68 -22.89
CA PRO A 124 16.52 13.29 -22.92
C PRO A 124 17.51 13.04 -24.07
N VAL A 125 18.65 12.41 -23.77
CA VAL A 125 19.69 12.12 -24.76
C VAL A 125 19.44 10.73 -25.34
N LEU A 126 19.15 10.66 -26.64
CA LEU A 126 18.80 9.40 -27.32
C LEU A 126 20.00 8.44 -27.50
N LYS A 127 21.23 8.95 -27.55
CA LYS A 127 22.45 8.15 -27.74
C LYS A 127 23.63 8.77 -27.01
N GLY A 128 24.18 8.04 -26.05
CA GLY A 128 25.43 8.38 -25.38
C GLY A 128 26.67 8.04 -26.20
N TRP A 129 27.82 8.50 -25.72
CA TRP A 129 29.11 8.07 -26.22
C TRP A 129 29.30 6.56 -26.00
N LEU A 130 29.81 5.86 -27.00
CA LEU A 130 30.16 4.44 -26.95
C LEU A 130 31.61 4.29 -27.46
N PRO A 131 32.40 3.37 -26.88
CA PRO A 131 33.75 3.11 -27.37
C PRO A 131 33.70 2.53 -28.79
N GLU A 132 34.71 2.85 -29.60
CA GLU A 132 34.93 2.20 -30.89
C GLU A 132 35.46 0.79 -30.64
N VAL A 133 34.57 -0.20 -30.72
CA VAL A 133 34.90 -1.62 -30.58
C VAL A 133 34.41 -2.35 -31.81
N GLU A 134 35.18 -3.35 -32.27
CA GLU A 134 34.78 -4.18 -33.40
C GLU A 134 33.47 -4.92 -33.06
N ASP A 135 32.44 -4.69 -33.88
CA ASP A 135 31.20 -5.46 -33.90
C ASP A 135 31.51 -6.85 -34.48
N THR A 136 32.23 -7.69 -33.73
CA THR A 136 32.36 -9.10 -34.11
C THR A 136 31.09 -9.84 -33.65
N PRO A 137 30.34 -10.49 -34.56
CA PRO A 137 29.19 -11.30 -34.17
C PRO A 137 29.67 -12.46 -33.31
N LYS A 138 28.97 -12.74 -32.20
CA LYS A 138 29.27 -13.91 -31.36
C LYS A 138 29.10 -15.19 -32.18
N SER A 139 30.21 -15.78 -32.62
CA SER A 139 30.22 -17.00 -33.44
C SER A 139 30.12 -18.29 -32.62
N VAL A 140 30.24 -18.20 -31.29
CA VAL A 140 30.22 -19.34 -30.37
C VAL A 140 29.27 -19.04 -29.23
N GLU A 141 28.37 -19.97 -28.91
CA GLU A 141 27.50 -19.89 -27.73
C GLU A 141 28.39 -19.68 -26.48
N ASP A 142 28.28 -18.51 -25.83
CA ASP A 142 28.98 -18.22 -24.59
C ASP A 142 28.34 -19.06 -23.46
N GLN A 143 28.92 -20.22 -23.16
CA GLN A 143 28.50 -21.06 -22.02
C GLN A 143 28.70 -20.38 -20.64
N GLN A 144 29.40 -19.24 -20.61
CA GLN A 144 29.63 -18.44 -19.41
C GLN A 144 28.51 -17.43 -19.13
N LEU A 145 27.64 -17.14 -20.10
CA LEU A 145 26.51 -16.23 -19.90
C LEU A 145 25.28 -17.02 -19.45
N LEU A 146 24.73 -16.59 -18.31
CA LEU A 146 23.44 -16.93 -17.68
C LEU A 146 22.67 -18.04 -18.40
N SER A 147 22.52 -19.18 -17.72
CA SER A 147 21.48 -20.16 -18.06
C SER A 147 20.19 -19.42 -18.40
N ALA A 148 19.67 -19.61 -19.61
CA ALA A 148 18.46 -18.94 -20.08
C ALA A 148 17.38 -18.97 -18.99
N SER A 149 16.73 -17.83 -18.79
CA SER A 149 15.68 -17.74 -17.76
C SER A 149 14.55 -18.69 -18.14
N VAL A 150 14.16 -19.55 -17.20
CA VAL A 150 13.05 -20.47 -17.43
C VAL A 150 11.75 -19.68 -17.39
N ALA A 151 11.07 -19.57 -18.53
CA ALA A 151 9.75 -18.97 -18.62
C ALA A 151 8.66 -20.03 -18.33
N GLU A 152 7.72 -19.69 -17.45
CA GLU A 152 6.57 -20.55 -17.13
C GLU A 152 5.44 -20.28 -18.12
N LEU A 153 4.85 -21.35 -18.66
CA LEU A 153 3.72 -21.25 -19.58
C LEU A 153 2.40 -21.46 -18.84
N VAL A 154 1.52 -20.45 -18.88
CA VAL A 154 0.26 -20.42 -18.12
C VAL A 154 -0.93 -20.22 -19.08
N PRO A 155 -2.05 -20.96 -18.92
CA PRO A 155 -3.23 -20.72 -19.73
C PRO A 155 -3.75 -19.28 -19.60
N GLU A 156 -4.25 -18.68 -20.68
CA GLU A 156 -4.80 -17.31 -20.66
C GLU A 156 -5.89 -17.11 -19.59
N THR A 157 -6.65 -18.16 -19.29
CA THR A 157 -7.71 -18.16 -18.25
C THR A 157 -7.16 -18.04 -16.83
N GLU A 158 -5.99 -18.61 -16.56
CA GLU A 158 -5.39 -18.67 -15.23
C GLU A 158 -4.35 -17.57 -14.98
N ALA A 159 -3.92 -16.87 -16.03
CA ALA A 159 -2.86 -15.87 -15.97
C ALA A 159 -3.14 -14.75 -14.95
N TYR A 160 -4.39 -14.33 -14.82
CA TYR A 160 -4.79 -13.31 -13.84
C TYR A 160 -4.71 -13.83 -12.40
N GLU A 161 -5.20 -15.04 -12.14
CA GLU A 161 -5.16 -15.65 -10.81
C GLU A 161 -3.73 -15.96 -10.35
N LYS A 162 -2.94 -16.52 -11.28
CA LYS A 162 -1.53 -16.83 -11.07
C LYS A 162 -0.73 -15.57 -10.75
N SER A 163 -0.88 -14.50 -11.55
CA SER A 163 -0.15 -13.25 -11.32
C SER A 163 -0.46 -12.63 -9.95
N LEU A 164 -1.73 -12.63 -9.53
CA LEU A 164 -2.12 -12.19 -8.18
C LEU A 164 -1.47 -13.05 -7.10
N SER A 165 -1.51 -14.39 -7.23
CA SER A 165 -0.96 -15.29 -6.21
C SER A 165 0.55 -15.13 -6.04
N VAL A 166 1.29 -14.98 -7.14
CA VAL A 166 2.75 -14.88 -7.12
C VAL A 166 3.16 -13.51 -6.55
N ILE A 167 2.55 -12.43 -7.03
CA ILE A 167 2.90 -11.06 -6.62
C ILE A 167 2.50 -10.81 -5.16
N LEU A 168 1.29 -11.17 -4.76
CA LEU A 168 0.77 -10.81 -3.43
C LEU A 168 1.34 -11.66 -2.29
N ARG A 169 1.90 -12.83 -2.58
CA ARG A 169 2.65 -13.65 -1.60
C ARG A 169 4.00 -13.07 -1.22
N LYS A 170 4.51 -12.08 -1.96
CA LYS A 170 5.78 -11.42 -1.65
C LYS A 170 5.71 -10.69 -0.31
N ARG A 171 6.80 -10.73 0.45
CA ARG A 171 6.95 -10.04 1.74
C ARG A 171 7.48 -8.60 1.61
N GLU A 172 7.57 -8.10 0.38
CA GLU A 172 8.06 -6.77 0.04
C GLU A 172 6.96 -5.91 -0.59
N ARG A 173 7.24 -4.61 -0.68
CA ARG A 173 6.34 -3.64 -1.29
C ARG A 173 6.33 -3.82 -2.80
N LEU A 174 5.14 -3.77 -3.40
CA LEU A 174 4.98 -3.89 -4.85
C LEU A 174 5.69 -2.78 -5.64
N THR A 175 6.39 -3.17 -6.70
CA THR A 175 6.93 -2.27 -7.73
C THR A 175 5.79 -1.64 -8.55
N LEU A 176 6.09 -0.60 -9.34
CA LEU A 176 5.06 0.03 -10.21
C LEU A 176 4.47 -0.93 -11.25
N PRO A 177 5.27 -1.76 -11.96
CA PRO A 177 4.75 -2.81 -12.84
C PRO A 177 3.86 -3.82 -12.12
N GLU A 178 4.25 -4.28 -10.93
CA GLU A 178 3.46 -5.22 -10.13
C GLU A 178 2.14 -4.61 -9.67
N GLN A 179 2.13 -3.33 -9.30
CA GLN A 179 0.90 -2.61 -8.96
C GLN A 179 -0.07 -2.57 -10.14
N TYR A 180 0.43 -2.38 -11.36
CA TYR A 180 -0.38 -2.44 -12.58
C TYR A 180 -0.95 -3.85 -12.80
N LEU A 181 -0.12 -4.90 -12.70
CA LEU A 181 -0.56 -6.29 -12.82
C LEU A 181 -1.67 -6.62 -11.83
N VAL A 182 -1.51 -6.24 -10.55
CA VAL A 182 -2.53 -6.46 -9.52
C VAL A 182 -3.82 -5.69 -9.83
N GLN A 183 -3.72 -4.44 -10.30
CA GLN A 183 -4.89 -3.64 -10.62
C GLN A 183 -5.70 -4.22 -11.78
N GLU A 184 -5.03 -4.66 -12.85
CA GLU A 184 -5.73 -5.26 -13.99
C GLU A 184 -6.30 -6.65 -13.63
N ALA A 185 -5.50 -7.49 -12.96
CA ALA A 185 -5.93 -8.84 -12.61
C ALA A 185 -7.09 -8.85 -11.61
N ALA A 186 -7.10 -7.96 -10.62
CA ALA A 186 -8.14 -7.91 -9.59
C ALA A 186 -9.55 -7.63 -10.13
N VAL A 187 -9.67 -6.98 -11.29
CA VAL A 187 -10.98 -6.68 -11.92
C VAL A 187 -11.51 -7.88 -12.71
N LYS A 188 -10.61 -8.74 -13.22
CA LYS A 188 -10.94 -9.84 -14.15
C LYS A 188 -11.10 -11.19 -13.45
N VAL A 189 -10.64 -11.31 -12.20
CA VAL A 189 -10.70 -12.54 -11.42
C VAL A 189 -12.00 -12.63 -10.61
N ALA A 190 -12.47 -13.85 -10.37
CA ALA A 190 -13.66 -14.10 -9.57
C ALA A 190 -13.52 -13.52 -8.14
N PRO A 191 -14.57 -12.83 -7.61
CA PRO A 191 -14.53 -12.27 -6.26
C PRO A 191 -14.20 -13.29 -5.16
N ASP A 192 -14.59 -14.55 -5.34
CA ASP A 192 -14.34 -15.60 -4.35
C ASP A 192 -12.86 -15.99 -4.27
N TYR A 193 -12.14 -15.99 -5.39
CA TYR A 193 -10.69 -16.21 -5.37
C TYR A 193 -9.98 -15.11 -4.57
N LEU A 194 -10.39 -13.84 -4.75
CA LEU A 194 -9.79 -12.71 -4.02
C LEU A 194 -9.89 -12.83 -2.50
N LYS A 195 -10.94 -13.50 -1.98
CA LYS A 195 -11.12 -13.74 -0.54
C LYS A 195 -10.15 -14.78 0.02
N THR A 196 -9.63 -15.67 -0.84
CA THR A 196 -8.71 -16.74 -0.44
C THR A 196 -7.24 -16.32 -0.44
N LEU A 197 -6.94 -15.11 -0.94
CA LEU A 197 -5.57 -14.64 -1.08
C LEU A 197 -4.93 -14.33 0.28
N GLU A 198 -3.78 -14.97 0.52
CA GLU A 198 -2.93 -14.66 1.67
C GLU A 198 -1.93 -13.56 1.31
N ILE A 199 -2.00 -12.43 2.02
CA ILE A 199 -1.16 -11.25 1.76
C ILE A 199 -0.28 -10.99 3.00
N PRO A 200 0.98 -11.50 3.04
CA PRO A 200 1.85 -11.34 4.19
C PRO A 200 2.27 -9.88 4.41
N PHE A 201 2.50 -9.12 3.33
CA PHE A 201 2.87 -7.70 3.43
C PHE A 201 1.64 -6.79 3.35
N ARG A 202 1.22 -6.26 4.51
CA ARG A 202 -0.06 -5.54 4.66
C ARG A 202 -0.21 -4.27 3.82
N GLU A 203 0.87 -3.62 3.41
CA GLU A 203 0.73 -2.44 2.54
C GLU A 203 0.24 -2.80 1.13
N ASN A 204 0.50 -4.03 0.67
CA ASN A 204 0.04 -4.51 -0.64
C ASN A 204 -1.49 -4.66 -0.69
N VAL A 205 -2.13 -4.87 0.47
CA VAL A 205 -3.60 -4.86 0.61
C VAL A 205 -4.19 -3.56 0.09
N GLN A 206 -3.50 -2.43 0.26
CA GLN A 206 -4.01 -1.13 -0.17
C GLN A 206 -4.12 -1.03 -1.69
N THR A 207 -3.19 -1.63 -2.44
CA THR A 207 -3.25 -1.66 -3.91
C THR A 207 -4.44 -2.48 -4.38
N LEU A 208 -4.61 -3.68 -3.80
CA LEU A 208 -5.72 -4.57 -4.13
C LEU A 208 -7.08 -3.94 -3.73
N PHE A 209 -7.14 -3.30 -2.57
CA PHE A 209 -8.32 -2.58 -2.09
C PHE A 209 -8.78 -1.52 -3.10
N LEU A 210 -7.85 -0.72 -3.62
CA LEU A 210 -8.17 0.32 -4.62
C LEU A 210 -8.70 -0.28 -5.92
N ALA A 211 -8.09 -1.39 -6.38
CA ALA A 211 -8.51 -2.09 -7.58
C ALA A 211 -9.93 -2.64 -7.44
N VAL A 212 -10.21 -3.39 -6.36
CA VAL A 212 -11.52 -3.96 -6.07
C VAL A 212 -12.58 -2.85 -5.89
N PHE A 213 -12.25 -1.79 -5.15
CA PHE A 213 -13.19 -0.69 -4.90
C PHE A 213 -13.56 0.09 -6.18
N SER A 214 -12.65 0.17 -7.14
CA SER A 214 -12.84 0.93 -8.37
C SER A 214 -13.42 0.09 -9.51
N GLY A 215 -13.07 -1.20 -9.58
CA GLY A 215 -13.40 -2.08 -10.70
C GLY A 215 -14.51 -3.09 -10.45
N CYS A 216 -14.80 -3.49 -9.21
CA CYS A 216 -15.87 -4.44 -8.93
C CYS A 216 -17.23 -3.77 -8.72
N GLU A 217 -18.30 -4.49 -9.01
CA GLU A 217 -19.65 -4.06 -8.65
C GLU A 217 -19.80 -3.96 -7.12
N ARG A 218 -20.60 -2.99 -6.67
CA ARG A 218 -20.69 -2.64 -5.24
C ARG A 218 -21.14 -3.79 -4.35
N GLU A 219 -22.02 -4.65 -4.84
CA GLU A 219 -22.56 -5.78 -4.09
C GLU A 219 -21.51 -6.86 -3.86
N GLN A 220 -20.61 -7.04 -4.83
CA GLN A 220 -19.51 -8.01 -4.77
C GLN A 220 -18.27 -7.43 -4.06
N ALA A 221 -18.05 -6.13 -4.17
CA ALA A 221 -16.89 -5.46 -3.57
C ALA A 221 -16.91 -5.52 -2.04
N LEU A 222 -18.07 -5.31 -1.40
CA LEU A 222 -18.13 -5.21 0.07
C LEU A 222 -17.66 -6.50 0.78
N PRO A 223 -18.13 -7.71 0.43
CA PRO A 223 -17.63 -8.96 1.01
C PRO A 223 -16.14 -9.19 0.77
N VAL A 224 -15.63 -8.82 -0.42
CA VAL A 224 -14.20 -8.98 -0.76
C VAL A 224 -13.34 -8.04 0.09
N LEU A 225 -13.71 -6.75 0.16
CA LEU A 225 -12.97 -5.77 0.95
C LEU A 225 -12.97 -6.11 2.46
N ALA A 226 -14.07 -6.67 2.96
CA ALA A 226 -14.17 -7.15 4.33
C ALA A 226 -13.29 -8.38 4.59
N ALA A 227 -13.07 -9.25 3.60
CA ALA A 227 -12.14 -10.38 3.72
C ALA A 227 -10.66 -9.94 3.67
N LEU A 228 -10.36 -8.91 2.87
CA LEU A 228 -9.00 -8.40 2.71
C LEU A 228 -8.49 -7.64 3.95
N CYS A 229 -9.35 -6.82 4.57
CA CYS A 229 -9.02 -6.04 5.76
C CYS A 229 -9.36 -6.82 7.04
N HIS A 230 -8.42 -6.95 7.98
CA HIS A 230 -8.64 -7.77 9.18
C HIS A 230 -9.32 -6.98 10.32
N HIS A 231 -9.09 -5.67 10.37
CA HIS A 231 -9.67 -4.77 11.36
C HIS A 231 -9.95 -3.40 10.75
N THR A 232 -10.74 -2.57 11.44
CA THR A 232 -11.13 -1.23 10.98
C THR A 232 -9.96 -0.29 10.72
N GLY A 233 -8.84 -0.46 11.43
CA GLY A 233 -7.60 0.29 11.19
C GLY A 233 -7.01 0.07 9.80
N ASP A 234 -7.10 -1.14 9.24
CA ASP A 234 -6.67 -1.43 7.86
C ASP A 234 -7.58 -0.73 6.86
N VAL A 235 -8.89 -0.76 7.11
CA VAL A 235 -9.89 -0.07 6.29
C VAL A 235 -9.62 1.43 6.27
N LEU A 236 -9.38 2.05 7.43
CA LEU A 236 -9.05 3.49 7.54
C LEU A 236 -7.76 3.86 6.78
N LYS A 237 -6.72 3.01 6.85
CA LYS A 237 -5.49 3.19 6.06
C LYS A 237 -5.77 3.12 4.56
N CYS A 238 -6.57 2.17 4.11
CA CYS A 238 -6.95 2.01 2.71
C CYS A 238 -7.80 3.19 2.21
N ILE A 239 -8.78 3.64 3.00
CA ILE A 239 -9.61 4.81 2.69
C ILE A 239 -8.75 6.06 2.56
N ARG A 240 -7.75 6.26 3.43
CA ARG A 240 -6.85 7.40 3.33
C ARG A 240 -6.08 7.39 2.00
N ARG A 241 -5.56 6.23 1.58
CA ARG A 241 -4.90 6.09 0.27
C ARG A 241 -5.86 6.38 -0.89
N LEU A 242 -7.09 5.88 -0.80
CA LEU A 242 -8.15 6.16 -1.77
C LEU A 242 -8.48 7.65 -1.85
N LEU A 243 -8.62 8.34 -0.72
CA LEU A 243 -8.87 9.77 -0.67
C LEU A 243 -7.72 10.56 -1.30
N SER A 244 -6.46 10.17 -1.07
CA SER A 244 -5.31 10.78 -1.74
C SER A 244 -5.37 10.59 -3.25
N ALA A 245 -5.73 9.40 -3.73
CA ALA A 245 -5.87 9.12 -5.17
C ALA A 245 -7.04 9.90 -5.81
N CYS A 246 -8.17 10.03 -5.12
CA CYS A 246 -9.37 10.72 -5.61
C CYS A 246 -9.40 12.23 -5.26
N ARG A 247 -8.28 12.83 -4.83
CA ARG A 247 -8.20 14.24 -4.40
C ARG A 247 -9.29 14.64 -3.40
N TYR A 248 -9.58 13.76 -2.45
CA TYR A 248 -10.60 13.92 -1.40
C TYR A 248 -12.05 14.06 -1.89
N HIS A 249 -12.33 13.72 -3.16
CA HIS A 249 -13.67 13.75 -3.72
C HIS A 249 -14.18 12.33 -3.99
N LEU A 250 -15.19 11.91 -3.22
CA LEU A 250 -15.89 10.63 -3.39
C LEU A 250 -17.35 10.87 -3.74
N ARG A 251 -17.90 10.03 -4.63
CA ARG A 251 -19.34 10.03 -4.94
C ARG A 251 -20.15 9.56 -3.72
N THR A 252 -21.40 10.01 -3.60
CA THR A 252 -22.30 9.63 -2.51
C THR A 252 -22.42 8.12 -2.31
N SER A 253 -22.44 7.35 -3.40
CA SER A 253 -22.51 5.89 -3.35
C SER A 253 -21.21 5.23 -2.85
N GLN A 254 -20.06 5.79 -3.20
CA GLN A 254 -18.75 5.35 -2.72
C GLN A 254 -18.64 5.60 -1.21
N LYS A 255 -19.03 6.79 -0.75
CA LYS A 255 -19.10 7.13 0.69
C LYS A 255 -19.96 6.14 1.46
N LYS A 256 -21.19 5.87 0.98
CA LYS A 256 -22.10 4.88 1.59
C LYS A 256 -21.49 3.47 1.68
N THR A 257 -20.73 3.04 0.67
CA THR A 257 -20.10 1.72 0.64
C THR A 257 -18.98 1.62 1.68
N LEU A 258 -18.13 2.65 1.78
CA LEU A 258 -17.05 2.71 2.77
C LEU A 258 -17.58 2.79 4.20
N VAL A 259 -18.68 3.53 4.43
CA VAL A 259 -19.33 3.58 5.74
C VAL A 259 -19.90 2.21 6.11
N ARG A 260 -20.57 1.51 5.18
CA ARG A 260 -21.04 0.14 5.41
C ARG A 260 -19.89 -0.83 5.71
N LEU A 261 -18.75 -0.65 5.05
CA LEU A 261 -17.55 -1.45 5.31
C LEU A 261 -17.00 -1.20 6.71
N LEU A 262 -16.97 0.04 7.20
CA LEU A 262 -16.56 0.32 8.58
C LEU A 262 -17.55 -0.28 9.60
N GLU A 263 -18.85 -0.23 9.30
CA GLU A 263 -19.91 -0.80 10.14
C GLU A 263 -19.97 -2.33 10.13
N SER A 264 -19.29 -3.02 9.21
CA SER A 264 -19.26 -4.49 9.19
C SER A 264 -18.38 -5.09 10.29
N TYR A 265 -17.59 -4.27 10.97
CA TYR A 265 -16.72 -4.69 12.07
C TYR A 265 -17.39 -4.40 13.43
N PRO A 266 -16.99 -5.10 14.51
CA PRO A 266 -17.50 -4.82 15.84
C PRO A 266 -17.21 -3.38 16.30
N VAL A 267 -18.17 -2.76 17.00
CA VAL A 267 -18.05 -1.39 17.52
C VAL A 267 -16.80 -1.21 18.39
N ARG A 268 -16.43 -2.24 19.16
CA ARG A 268 -15.23 -2.24 19.99
C ARG A 268 -13.96 -2.10 19.14
N ASP A 269 -13.85 -2.87 18.06
CA ASP A 269 -12.71 -2.78 17.14
C ASP A 269 -12.64 -1.39 16.49
N PHE A 270 -13.77 -0.88 16.03
CA PHE A 270 -13.88 0.47 15.47
C PHE A 270 -13.41 1.56 16.45
N SER A 271 -13.86 1.48 17.70
CA SER A 271 -13.46 2.41 18.76
C SER A 271 -11.96 2.37 19.06
N GLU A 272 -11.40 1.16 19.22
CA GLU A 272 -9.98 0.98 19.57
C GLU A 272 -9.06 1.46 18.43
N ASN A 273 -9.43 1.22 17.17
CA ASN A 273 -8.63 1.63 16.01
C ASN A 273 -8.77 3.12 15.65
N LEU A 274 -9.89 3.76 15.99
CA LEU A 274 -10.06 5.20 15.80
C LEU A 274 -9.13 6.01 16.71
N MET A 275 -8.94 5.54 17.96
CA MET A 275 -8.13 6.19 18.99
C MET A 275 -6.90 5.37 19.38
N MET A 276 -5.95 5.26 18.44
CA MET A 276 -4.62 4.69 18.71
C MET A 276 -3.64 5.74 19.25
N SER A 277 -3.68 6.95 18.72
CA SER A 277 -2.86 8.12 19.11
C SER A 277 -3.55 9.41 18.69
N ASP A 278 -3.17 10.55 19.26
CA ASP A 278 -3.75 11.86 18.86
C ASP A 278 -3.39 12.25 17.43
N THR A 279 -2.20 11.91 16.96
CA THR A 279 -1.79 12.11 15.57
C THR A 279 -2.65 11.30 14.59
N LEU A 280 -3.08 10.08 14.97
CA LEU A 280 -3.98 9.26 14.16
C LEU A 280 -5.43 9.72 14.29
N ARG A 281 -5.85 10.19 15.47
CA ARG A 281 -7.17 10.78 15.71
C ARG A 281 -7.48 11.88 14.71
N GLU A 282 -6.59 12.86 14.55
CA GLU A 282 -6.81 13.96 13.61
C GLU A 282 -6.94 13.48 12.17
N ARG A 283 -6.12 12.50 11.78
CA ARG A 283 -6.17 11.90 10.45
C ARG A 283 -7.49 11.15 10.22
N HIS A 284 -7.95 10.40 11.22
CA HIS A 284 -9.22 9.69 11.17
C HIS A 284 -10.42 10.64 11.16
N LEU A 285 -10.38 11.76 11.90
CA LEU A 285 -11.41 12.79 11.86
C LEU A 285 -11.59 13.34 10.44
N ARG A 286 -10.49 13.69 9.75
CA ARG A 286 -10.54 14.14 8.34
C ARG A 286 -11.14 13.09 7.42
N VAL A 287 -10.79 11.82 7.61
CA VAL A 287 -11.38 10.71 6.84
C VAL A 287 -12.89 10.64 7.06
N LEU A 288 -13.34 10.66 8.31
CA LEU A 288 -14.76 10.57 8.68
C LEU A 288 -15.57 11.79 8.20
N GLU A 289 -14.96 12.97 8.17
CA GLU A 289 -15.53 14.18 7.57
C GLU A 289 -15.69 14.02 6.05
N CYS A 290 -14.65 13.58 5.34
CA CYS A 290 -14.74 13.34 3.89
C CYS A 290 -15.81 12.30 3.52
N LEU A 291 -16.03 11.32 4.40
CA LEU A 291 -17.06 10.29 4.22
C LEU A 291 -18.47 10.77 4.59
N ASP A 292 -18.62 11.91 5.24
CA ASP A 292 -19.88 12.34 5.88
C ASP A 292 -20.46 11.23 6.78
N TYR A 293 -19.62 10.60 7.62
CA TYR A 293 -19.92 9.33 8.31
C TYR A 293 -21.30 9.33 9.00
N ASN A 294 -21.61 10.35 9.81
CA ASN A 294 -22.86 10.41 10.57
C ASN A 294 -24.12 10.50 9.68
N ALA A 295 -24.00 11.04 8.47
CA ALA A 295 -25.11 11.16 7.52
C ALA A 295 -25.44 9.82 6.85
N TYR A 296 -24.44 8.97 6.61
CA TYR A 296 -24.62 7.69 5.91
C TYR A 296 -24.61 6.46 6.81
N SER A 297 -24.07 6.59 8.02
CA SER A 297 -24.08 5.52 9.02
C SER A 297 -25.50 5.18 9.43
N ARG A 298 -25.78 3.89 9.61
CA ARG A 298 -27.07 3.37 10.10
C ARG A 298 -26.97 2.86 11.52
N SER A 299 -25.77 2.52 11.97
CA SER A 299 -25.53 1.96 13.29
C SER A 299 -25.43 3.07 14.36
N ALA A 300 -26.43 3.18 15.22
CA ALA A 300 -26.42 4.08 16.38
C ALA A 300 -25.14 3.95 17.25
N PRO A 301 -24.64 2.75 17.62
CA PRO A 301 -23.44 2.65 18.46
C PRO A 301 -22.17 3.13 17.76
N HIS A 302 -22.02 2.91 16.45
CA HIS A 302 -20.90 3.44 15.68
C HIS A 302 -20.93 4.98 15.58
N LYS A 303 -22.12 5.59 15.44
CA LYS A 303 -22.27 7.05 15.47
C LYS A 303 -21.86 7.63 16.81
N GLU A 304 -22.20 6.95 17.89
CA GLU A 304 -21.84 7.38 19.24
C GLU A 304 -20.32 7.41 19.43
N VAL A 305 -19.60 6.39 18.95
CA VAL A 305 -18.12 6.40 18.95
C VAL A 305 -17.55 7.59 18.18
N VAL A 306 -18.09 7.90 16.98
CA VAL A 306 -17.65 9.07 16.20
C VAL A 306 -17.98 10.39 16.90
N ARG A 307 -19.11 10.46 17.61
CA ARG A 307 -19.47 11.62 18.43
C ARG A 307 -18.46 11.81 19.55
N GLN A 308 -18.15 10.76 20.30
CA GLN A 308 -17.14 10.79 21.37
C GLN A 308 -15.74 11.18 20.86
N LEU A 309 -15.37 10.72 19.66
CA LEU A 309 -14.11 11.09 19.00
C LEU A 309 -14.03 12.61 18.72
N ARG A 310 -15.14 13.19 18.23
CA ARG A 310 -15.24 14.63 17.91
C ARG A 310 -15.25 15.50 19.17
N GLU A 311 -15.94 15.04 20.20
CA GLU A 311 -16.02 15.71 21.51
C GLU A 311 -14.73 15.58 22.33
N GLY A 312 -13.82 14.68 21.94
CA GLY A 312 -12.57 14.41 22.67
C GLY A 312 -12.76 13.57 23.93
N SER A 313 -13.95 12.98 24.12
CA SER A 313 -14.24 12.07 25.23
C SER A 313 -13.79 10.63 24.96
N LEU A 314 -13.53 10.28 23.70
CA LEU A 314 -12.99 8.97 23.35
C LEU A 314 -11.51 8.90 23.70
N ARG A 315 -11.13 7.99 24.61
CA ARG A 315 -9.74 7.77 25.01
C ARG A 315 -9.16 6.52 24.37
N SER A 316 -7.86 6.55 24.10
CA SER A 316 -7.12 5.34 23.72
C SER A 316 -7.10 4.36 24.89
N TRP A 317 -6.88 3.08 24.59
CA TRP A 317 -6.74 2.07 25.63
C TRP A 317 -5.63 2.45 26.63
N GLU A 318 -4.51 3.00 26.13
CA GLU A 318 -3.39 3.45 26.96
C GLU A 318 -3.75 4.68 27.80
N GLY A 319 -4.44 5.68 27.23
CA GLY A 319 -4.88 6.85 27.98
C GLY A 319 -5.82 6.47 29.13
N ARG A 320 -6.73 5.53 28.90
CA ARG A 320 -7.60 4.98 29.94
C ARG A 320 -6.83 4.17 30.98
N ALA A 321 -5.85 3.37 30.57
CA ALA A 321 -4.98 2.64 31.50
C ALA A 321 -4.22 3.60 32.41
N VAL A 322 -3.67 4.69 31.85
CA VAL A 322 -2.91 5.68 32.60
C VAL A 322 -3.76 6.38 33.64
N GLU A 323 -4.97 6.79 33.27
CA GLU A 323 -5.92 7.41 34.19
C GLU A 323 -6.31 6.48 35.34
N LEU A 324 -6.72 5.24 35.04
CA LEU A 324 -7.12 4.27 36.07
C LEU A 324 -5.98 3.99 37.05
N VAL A 325 -4.75 3.87 36.54
CA VAL A 325 -3.57 3.64 37.36
C VAL A 325 -3.25 4.86 38.24
N ARG A 326 -3.34 6.08 37.71
CA ARG A 326 -3.11 7.31 38.49
C ARG A 326 -4.21 7.59 39.50
N SER A 327 -5.45 7.22 39.22
CA SER A 327 -6.59 7.41 40.12
C SER A 327 -6.73 6.30 41.17
N HIS A 328 -5.81 5.32 41.18
CA HIS A 328 -5.88 4.15 42.06
C HIS A 328 -7.24 3.43 42.02
N ALA A 329 -7.82 3.33 40.82
CA ALA A 329 -9.06 2.57 40.65
C ALA A 329 -8.83 1.09 40.98
N GLU A 330 -9.77 0.47 41.70
CA GLU A 330 -9.65 -0.95 42.14
C GLU A 330 -9.38 -1.93 40.98
N ASN A 331 -9.85 -1.61 39.77
CA ASN A 331 -9.67 -2.44 38.58
C ASN A 331 -8.47 -2.05 37.70
N ALA A 332 -7.62 -1.11 38.13
CA ALA A 332 -6.53 -0.58 37.30
C ALA A 332 -5.50 -1.66 36.91
N LEU A 333 -5.05 -2.48 37.88
CA LEU A 333 -4.10 -3.56 37.64
C LEU A 333 -4.71 -4.64 36.74
N ALA A 334 -5.97 -5.02 36.98
CA ALA A 334 -6.68 -5.99 36.14
C ALA A 334 -6.86 -5.49 34.69
N TYR A 335 -7.14 -4.20 34.52
CA TYR A 335 -7.26 -3.57 33.20
C TYR A 335 -5.92 -3.57 32.46
N LEU A 336 -4.82 -3.25 33.14
CA LEU A 336 -3.47 -3.24 32.56
C LEU A 336 -2.98 -4.66 32.24
N ALA A 337 -3.28 -5.64 33.10
CA ALA A 337 -2.96 -7.05 32.94
C ALA A 337 -3.61 -7.70 31.70
N ALA A 338 -4.68 -7.10 31.16
CA ALA A 338 -5.26 -7.51 29.88
C ALA A 338 -4.26 -7.40 28.72
N ARG A 339 -3.23 -6.55 28.83
CA ARG A 339 -2.10 -6.45 27.89
C ARG A 339 -0.77 -6.62 28.64
N PRO A 340 -0.37 -7.87 28.95
CA PRO A 340 0.70 -8.15 29.90
C PRO A 340 2.06 -7.61 29.45
N GLY A 341 2.31 -7.53 28.13
CA GLY A 341 3.55 -6.94 27.61
C GLY A 341 3.68 -5.44 27.87
N ILE A 342 2.55 -4.71 27.94
CA ILE A 342 2.55 -3.28 28.32
C ILE A 342 2.73 -3.15 29.83
N MET A 343 2.05 -3.97 30.61
CA MET A 343 2.19 -4.02 32.07
C MET A 343 3.65 -4.25 32.48
N LEU A 344 4.32 -5.25 31.88
CA LEU A 344 5.71 -5.55 32.17
C LEU A 344 6.65 -4.36 31.89
N ARG A 345 6.48 -3.69 30.75
CA ARG A 345 7.29 -2.49 30.41
C ARG A 345 7.00 -1.31 31.35
N ARG A 346 5.84 -1.30 32.00
CA ARG A 346 5.40 -0.26 32.93
C ARG A 346 5.58 -0.64 34.40
N GLN A 347 6.26 -1.74 34.71
CA GLN A 347 6.41 -2.22 36.09
C GLN A 347 7.07 -1.19 37.00
N ALA A 348 8.12 -0.53 36.54
CA ALA A 348 8.82 0.48 37.32
C ALA A 348 7.95 1.71 37.56
N TRP A 349 7.11 2.08 36.59
CA TRP A 349 6.13 3.15 36.73
C TRP A 349 5.04 2.79 37.76
N LEU A 350 4.53 1.56 37.76
CA LEU A 350 3.56 1.09 38.77
C LEU A 350 4.13 1.15 40.18
N LEU A 351 5.37 0.68 40.35
CA LEU A 351 6.07 0.75 41.64
C LEU A 351 6.31 2.20 42.08
N SER A 352 6.58 3.11 41.14
CA SER A 352 6.74 4.55 41.44
C SER A 352 5.43 5.25 41.84
N LEU A 353 4.29 4.60 41.67
CA LEU A 353 2.95 5.04 42.07
C LEU A 353 2.44 4.24 43.27
N ASP A 354 3.33 3.65 44.08
CA ASP A 354 3.01 2.95 45.32
C ASP A 354 2.06 1.75 45.18
N TYR A 355 2.02 1.10 44.01
CA TYR A 355 1.31 -0.18 43.87
C TYR A 355 2.07 -1.31 44.57
N PRO A 356 1.38 -2.23 45.29
CA PRO A 356 2.02 -3.33 45.98
C PRO A 356 2.80 -4.26 45.03
N THR A 357 4.08 -4.49 45.32
CA THR A 357 4.95 -5.31 44.47
C THR A 357 4.39 -6.73 44.28
N GLN A 358 3.86 -7.34 45.33
CA GLN A 358 3.28 -8.69 45.29
C GLN A 358 2.07 -8.77 44.35
N GLU A 359 1.22 -7.74 44.33
CA GLU A 359 0.06 -7.74 43.43
C GLU A 359 0.48 -7.60 41.96
N VAL A 360 1.44 -6.72 41.69
CA VAL A 360 1.97 -6.54 40.32
C VAL A 360 2.65 -7.82 39.83
N GLU A 361 3.42 -8.48 40.70
CA GLU A 361 4.08 -9.76 40.42
C GLU A 361 3.04 -10.87 40.14
N ASP A 362 2.01 -11.00 40.98
CA ASP A 362 0.95 -11.99 40.82
C ASP A 362 0.26 -11.88 39.45
N PHE A 363 -0.09 -10.66 39.03
CA PHE A 363 -0.71 -10.42 37.73
C PHE A 363 0.23 -10.77 36.56
N LEU A 364 1.51 -10.44 36.67
CA LEU A 364 2.51 -10.75 35.64
C LEU A 364 2.81 -12.26 35.56
N CYS A 365 2.95 -12.93 36.71
CA CYS A 365 3.17 -14.38 36.81
C CYS A 365 2.00 -15.16 36.21
N ARG A 366 0.75 -14.76 36.48
CA ARG A 366 -0.45 -15.37 35.87
C ARG A 366 -0.49 -15.19 34.34
N ALA A 367 0.11 -14.13 33.82
CA ALA A 367 0.12 -13.82 32.39
C ALA A 367 1.45 -14.18 31.69
N ALA A 368 2.41 -14.81 32.38
CA ALA A 368 3.75 -15.06 31.88
C ALA A 368 3.77 -15.85 30.57
N GLY A 369 2.90 -16.87 30.45
CA GLY A 369 2.77 -17.67 29.23
C GLY A 369 2.27 -16.92 27.99
N LYS A 370 1.73 -15.71 28.16
CA LYS A 370 1.26 -14.84 27.05
C LYS A 370 2.30 -13.82 26.61
N LEU A 371 3.44 -13.72 27.31
CA LEU A 371 4.51 -12.78 26.98
C LEU A 371 5.41 -13.35 25.88
N SER A 372 5.78 -12.52 24.90
CA SER A 372 6.74 -12.95 23.88
C SER A 372 8.15 -13.01 24.45
N THR A 373 8.93 -14.03 24.05
CA THR A 373 10.34 -14.22 24.43
C THR A 373 11.15 -12.95 24.17
N GLN A 374 10.89 -12.26 23.06
CA GLN A 374 11.56 -10.99 22.73
C GLN A 374 11.27 -9.88 23.76
N THR A 375 10.05 -9.81 24.29
CA THR A 375 9.69 -8.81 25.31
C THR A 375 10.36 -9.10 26.65
N LEU A 376 10.48 -10.37 27.01
CA LEU A 376 11.21 -10.82 28.21
C LEU A 376 12.69 -10.49 28.11
N VAL A 377 13.35 -10.86 27.00
CA VAL A 377 14.77 -10.57 26.77
C VAL A 377 15.06 -9.07 26.80
N LYS A 378 14.19 -8.23 26.21
CA LYS A 378 14.34 -6.77 26.27
C LYS A 378 14.24 -6.22 27.70
N ASN A 379 13.28 -6.70 28.49
CA ASN A 379 13.14 -6.28 29.89
C ASN A 379 14.34 -6.72 30.72
N VAL A 380 14.78 -7.97 30.60
CA VAL A 380 15.95 -8.48 31.31
C VAL A 380 17.18 -7.62 31.00
N ARG A 381 17.42 -7.31 29.72
CA ARG A 381 18.53 -6.41 29.33
C ARG A 381 18.41 -5.02 29.95
N TYR A 382 17.20 -4.45 29.99
CA TYR A 382 16.98 -3.13 30.59
C TYR A 382 17.36 -3.10 32.07
N PHE A 383 16.98 -4.11 32.85
CA PHE A 383 17.32 -4.18 34.29
C PHE A 383 18.76 -4.61 34.54
N GLN A 384 19.38 -5.39 33.64
CA GLN A 384 20.80 -5.73 33.72
C GLN A 384 21.71 -4.51 33.49
N THR A 385 21.27 -3.51 32.71
CA THR A 385 22.04 -2.29 32.46
C THR A 385 21.83 -1.20 33.52
N HIS A 386 20.80 -1.29 34.36
CA HIS A 386 20.48 -0.32 35.42
C HIS A 386 20.56 -1.00 36.79
N THR A 387 21.77 -1.41 37.17
CA THR A 387 22.04 -2.24 38.35
C THR A 387 22.03 -1.51 39.69
N THR A 388 22.14 -0.17 39.72
CA THR A 388 22.10 0.59 40.97
C THR A 388 20.75 1.30 41.16
N ARG A 389 20.35 1.50 42.42
CA ARG A 389 19.10 2.19 42.78
C ARG A 389 19.09 3.64 42.26
N GLU A 390 20.26 4.28 42.23
CA GLU A 390 20.47 5.62 41.66
C GLU A 390 20.33 5.64 40.13
N ASP A 391 20.80 4.61 39.42
CA ASP A 391 20.61 4.49 37.96
C ASP A 391 19.15 4.20 37.57
N LEU A 392 18.44 3.42 38.41
CA LEU A 392 17.00 3.16 38.27
C LEU A 392 16.19 4.43 38.56
N ASP A 393 16.52 5.16 39.62
CA ASP A 393 15.85 6.42 39.97
C ASP A 393 16.16 7.52 38.93
N ALA A 394 17.37 7.56 38.36
CA ALA A 394 17.72 8.46 37.26
C ALA A 394 17.03 8.07 35.93
N GLY A 395 16.94 6.77 35.62
CA GLY A 395 16.18 6.26 34.48
C GLY A 395 14.67 6.53 34.62
N LEU A 396 14.12 6.34 35.81
CA LEU A 396 12.73 6.64 36.14
C LEU A 396 12.44 8.13 36.20
N ALA A 397 13.39 8.96 36.64
CA ALA A 397 13.30 10.41 36.58
C ALA A 397 13.32 10.88 35.12
N LYS A 398 14.16 10.29 34.27
CA LYS A 398 14.20 10.59 32.83
C LYS A 398 12.95 10.09 32.11
N ASP A 399 12.36 8.97 32.50
CA ASP A 399 11.06 8.52 31.98
C ASP A 399 9.90 9.38 32.50
N ARG A 400 9.95 9.84 33.76
CA ARG A 400 9.02 10.87 34.29
C ARG A 400 9.15 12.16 33.48
N GLU A 401 10.37 12.61 33.23
CA GLU A 401 10.71 13.82 32.48
C GLU A 401 10.36 13.68 30.99
N ASN A 402 10.50 12.51 30.37
CA ASN A 402 10.05 12.25 29.00
C ASN A 402 8.53 12.14 28.90
N VAL A 403 7.84 11.64 29.94
CA VAL A 403 6.38 11.61 30.00
C VAL A 403 5.81 12.99 30.28
N THR A 404 6.46 13.82 31.11
CA THR A 404 6.07 15.23 31.31
C THR A 404 6.52 16.12 30.16
N ALA A 405 7.68 15.90 29.54
CA ALA A 405 8.14 16.65 28.37
C ALA A 405 7.36 16.30 27.10
N ALA A 406 6.91 15.05 26.93
CA ALA A 406 5.92 14.72 25.92
C ALA A 406 4.58 15.46 26.15
N PHE A 407 4.26 15.78 27.41
CA PHE A 407 3.10 16.57 27.82
C PHE A 407 3.32 18.09 27.68
N ASP A 408 4.51 18.61 27.98
CA ASP A 408 4.86 20.03 27.88
C ASP A 408 5.17 20.43 26.44
N GLU A 409 5.74 19.53 25.62
CA GLU A 409 5.79 19.68 24.16
C GLU A 409 4.38 19.57 23.56
N GLU A 410 3.47 18.77 24.11
CA GLU A 410 2.06 18.76 23.70
C GLU A 410 1.35 20.07 24.05
N GLU A 411 1.57 20.66 25.23
CA GLU A 411 0.97 21.93 25.63
C GLU A 411 1.60 23.12 24.88
N TRP A 412 2.92 23.08 24.62
CA TRP A 412 3.62 24.04 23.77
C TRP A 412 3.23 23.90 22.30
N MET A 413 3.04 22.68 21.77
CA MET A 413 2.55 22.43 20.40
C MET A 413 1.07 22.78 20.25
N ILE A 414 0.22 22.59 21.28
CA ILE A 414 -1.18 23.05 21.31
C ILE A 414 -1.22 24.58 21.29
N ASN A 415 -0.36 25.25 22.06
CA ASN A 415 -0.25 26.71 22.05
C ASN A 415 0.37 27.26 20.76
N ALA A 416 1.41 26.61 20.22
CA ALA A 416 2.07 27.00 18.98
C ALA A 416 1.19 26.72 17.75
N ALA A 417 0.49 25.58 17.68
CA ALA A 417 -0.50 25.29 16.65
C ALA A 417 -1.72 26.21 16.77
N GLY A 418 -2.16 26.53 18.00
CA GLY A 418 -3.19 27.53 18.26
C GLY A 418 -2.77 28.95 17.85
N MET A 419 -1.48 29.31 17.94
CA MET A 419 -0.94 30.57 17.45
C MET A 419 -0.76 30.57 15.92
N TYR A 420 -0.29 29.47 15.33
CA TYR A 420 -0.10 29.32 13.88
C TYR A 420 -1.44 29.32 13.14
N LEU A 421 -2.47 28.64 13.69
CA LEU A 421 -3.83 28.65 13.17
C LEU A 421 -4.53 30.00 13.35
N ARG A 422 -4.27 30.75 14.43
CA ARG A 422 -4.74 32.14 14.56
C ARG A 422 -4.10 33.06 13.53
N ARG A 423 -2.83 32.81 13.15
CA ARG A 423 -2.11 33.55 12.10
C ARG A 423 -2.56 33.18 10.68
N GLU A 424 -2.84 31.90 10.40
CA GLU A 424 -3.38 31.44 9.12
C GLU A 424 -4.85 31.82 8.91
N CYS A 425 -5.68 31.78 9.96
CA CYS A 425 -7.05 32.28 9.90
C CYS A 425 -7.08 33.81 9.69
N ALA A 426 -6.19 34.58 10.34
CA ALA A 426 -6.09 36.02 10.12
C ALA A 426 -5.60 36.38 8.70
N THR A 427 -4.66 35.61 8.13
CA THR A 427 -4.16 35.84 6.77
C THR A 427 -5.15 35.37 5.69
N ASN A 428 -5.92 34.30 5.92
CA ASN A 428 -6.96 33.83 4.99
C ASN A 428 -8.26 34.67 5.07
N PHE A 429 -8.63 35.20 6.25
CA PHE A 429 -9.70 36.21 6.35
C PHE A 429 -9.28 37.58 5.80
N GLY A 430 -8.02 37.98 5.99
CA GLY A 430 -7.45 39.20 5.40
C GLY A 430 -7.39 39.17 3.87
N LYS A 431 -7.12 38.01 3.27
CA LYS A 431 -7.17 37.81 1.81
C LYS A 431 -8.61 37.78 1.26
N ARG A 432 -9.59 37.23 1.99
CA ARG A 432 -11.01 37.27 1.60
C ARG A 432 -11.62 38.67 1.65
N ARG A 433 -11.17 39.56 2.54
CA ARG A 433 -11.62 40.97 2.54
C ARG A 433 -11.00 41.83 1.44
N ARG A 434 -9.81 41.49 0.91
CA ARG A 434 -9.18 42.26 -0.18
C ARG A 434 -9.71 41.93 -1.59
N PHE A 435 -10.43 40.81 -1.77
CA PHE A 435 -11.03 40.44 -3.06
C PHE A 435 -12.52 40.81 -3.20
N ALA A 436 -13.18 41.31 -2.15
CA ALA A 436 -14.58 41.75 -2.19
C ALA A 436 -14.76 43.23 -2.58
N GLY A 437 -13.70 43.90 -3.07
CA GLY A 437 -13.67 45.35 -3.28
C GLY A 437 -13.11 45.80 -4.63
N LYS A 438 -13.37 45.06 -5.72
CA LYS A 438 -13.14 45.58 -7.08
C LYS A 438 -14.35 45.27 -7.97
N SER A 439 -15.21 46.28 -8.10
CA SER A 439 -16.23 46.39 -9.13
C SER A 439 -15.58 46.42 -10.52
N VAL A 440 -15.99 45.53 -11.42
CA VAL A 440 -15.77 45.68 -12.88
C VAL A 440 -17.13 45.91 -13.53
N PRO A 441 -17.33 47.00 -14.29
CA PRO A 441 -18.60 47.36 -14.90
C PRO A 441 -18.79 46.72 -16.27
N GLY A 442 -20.03 46.35 -16.62
CA GLY A 442 -20.44 46.21 -18.02
C GLY A 442 -21.38 45.04 -18.35
N MET A 443 -22.64 45.38 -18.65
CA MET A 443 -23.54 44.74 -19.65
C MET A 443 -23.95 43.26 -19.46
N LYS A 444 -25.21 42.83 -19.57
CA LYS A 444 -26.51 43.46 -19.84
C LYS A 444 -27.57 42.50 -19.25
N ARG A 445 -28.51 43.04 -18.48
CA ARG A 445 -29.70 42.31 -18.00
C ARG A 445 -30.77 42.28 -19.10
N THR A 446 -31.33 41.11 -19.39
CA THR A 446 -32.71 40.98 -19.88
C THR A 446 -33.51 40.14 -18.88
N ARG A 447 -34.55 40.78 -18.33
CA ARG A 447 -35.54 40.24 -17.40
C ARG A 447 -36.88 40.15 -18.14
N LYS A 448 -37.54 38.99 -18.12
CA LYS A 448 -39.02 38.81 -18.08
C LYS A 448 -39.26 37.45 -17.41
N ARG A 449 -39.57 37.35 -16.12
CA ARG A 449 -40.83 37.61 -15.38
C ARG A 449 -42.01 36.75 -15.87
N ASN A 450 -42.40 35.77 -15.04
CA ASN A 450 -43.76 35.37 -14.64
C ASN A 450 -43.57 34.22 -13.61
N GLY A 451 -44.08 34.20 -12.38
CA GLY A 451 -45.13 34.96 -11.72
C GLY A 451 -46.27 34.01 -11.34
N LYS A 452 -46.35 33.60 -10.06
CA LYS A 452 -47.57 33.68 -9.22
C LYS A 452 -47.39 33.05 -7.81
N ARG A 453 -47.75 33.86 -6.83
CA ARG A 453 -47.94 33.58 -5.39
C ARG A 453 -49.42 33.20 -5.12
N ARG A 454 -49.66 32.38 -4.09
CA ARG A 454 -50.82 32.39 -3.17
C ARG A 454 -50.24 31.95 -1.80
N LYS A 455 -50.14 32.70 -0.67
CA LYS A 455 -51.06 33.58 0.12
C LYS A 455 -52.35 32.81 0.48
N TYR A 456 -52.79 32.63 1.74
CA TYR A 456 -52.62 33.35 3.01
C TYR A 456 -52.91 32.41 4.21
N ARG A 457 -52.34 32.73 5.39
CA ARG A 457 -52.69 32.21 6.72
C ARG A 457 -52.98 33.41 7.62
N LYS A 458 -54.18 33.53 8.21
CA LYS A 458 -54.45 34.01 9.59
C LYS A 458 -55.94 34.21 9.92
N ARG A 459 -56.28 33.72 11.13
CA ARG A 459 -57.27 34.18 12.14
C ARG A 459 -58.76 33.77 12.07
N MET A 460 -59.16 32.97 13.06
CA MET A 460 -60.18 33.21 14.11
C MET A 460 -59.78 32.28 15.30
N MET A 461 -59.35 32.74 16.49
CA MET A 461 -60.13 33.18 17.66
C MET A 461 -61.34 32.31 18.02
N ARG A 462 -61.13 31.37 18.96
CA ARG A 462 -61.75 31.31 20.29
C ARG A 462 -60.81 30.59 21.24
#